data_AF-D4DUM6-F1
#
_entry.id   AF-D4DUM6-F1
#
_cell.length_a   1.000
_cell.length_b   1.000
_cell.length_c   1.000
_cell.angle_alpha   90.00
_cell.angle_beta   90.00
_cell.angle_gamma   90.00
#
_symmetry.space_group_name_H-M   'P 1'
#
loop_
_entity.id
_entity.type
_entity.pdbx_description
1 polymer ?
#
loop_
_entity_poly.entity_id
_entity_poly.type
_entity_poly.pdbx_seq_one_letter_code
_entity_poly.pdbx_strand_id
1 'polypeptide(L)'
;MRKNISEQEILIIESRLNTTFPEDFKAHYLKWNGGSPDKAVFKNQKTDEDDIEISHFIGMKYNRAFRDDPDFTLEGRVAEEWENLEVPEYLIPYALDWYGNYVCLHKGNGKIYYYIRDVWNKKLDTAANFSNNSVLIAESFTDFLSRLTGEADDGQSIQDEDAPSDCADTVTLTFRDCEKNITEQEIRSIEDRLDTTFPEDFRAHYLKWNGGIPNKTVFENADIDYDYIEISTFIAMKYARNFENNPDAALEEQAAKGWENGEIPSWLIPYALDWGGNFICLHRDDGKIYYHVRDVWSDRLDTTNNFLRNSVLIAESFVDFLSCLNVCQDD
;
A
#
# COMPACT_ATOMS: atom_id res chain seq x y z
N MET A 1 10.13 -11.64 -10.52
CA MET A 1 11.32 -12.25 -9.89
C MET A 1 11.58 -11.47 -8.60
N ARG A 2 11.71 -12.10 -7.42
CA ARG A 2 11.96 -11.38 -6.15
C ARG A 2 13.30 -10.64 -6.26
N LYS A 3 13.32 -9.34 -5.98
CA LYS A 3 14.55 -8.54 -5.98
C LYS A 3 15.28 -8.76 -4.67
N ASN A 4 16.46 -9.37 -4.73
CA ASN A 4 17.30 -9.54 -3.55
C ASN A 4 18.13 -8.27 -3.32
N ILE A 5 18.39 -7.98 -2.04
CA ILE A 5 19.30 -6.91 -1.64
C ILE A 5 20.75 -7.31 -1.94
N SER A 6 21.57 -6.34 -2.30
CA SER A 6 23.01 -6.51 -2.54
C SER A 6 23.86 -6.10 -1.33
N GLU A 7 25.11 -6.57 -1.28
CA GLU A 7 26.07 -6.18 -0.23
C GLU A 7 26.28 -4.66 -0.16
N GLN A 8 26.34 -3.99 -1.31
CA GLN A 8 26.50 -2.53 -1.38
C GLN A 8 25.31 -1.81 -0.74
N GLU A 9 24.09 -2.34 -0.90
CA GLU A 9 22.90 -1.77 -0.29
C GLU A 9 22.87 -2.00 1.22
N ILE A 10 23.32 -3.17 1.69
CA ILE A 10 23.48 -3.43 3.12
C ILE A 10 24.49 -2.44 3.73
N LEU A 11 25.63 -2.17 3.08
CA LEU A 11 26.61 -1.19 3.55
C LEU A 11 26.04 0.22 3.67
N ILE A 12 25.14 0.61 2.75
CA ILE A 12 24.45 1.91 2.82
C ILE A 12 23.51 1.94 4.04
N ILE A 13 22.74 0.87 4.28
CA ILE A 13 21.86 0.76 5.45
C ILE A 13 22.67 0.80 6.75
N GLU A 14 23.76 0.04 6.84
CA GLU A 14 24.69 0.04 7.98
C GLU A 14 25.21 1.45 8.28
N SER A 15 25.62 2.18 7.23
CA SER A 15 26.07 3.56 7.37
C SER A 15 24.98 4.50 7.88
N ARG A 16 23.72 4.33 7.44
CA ARG A 16 22.59 5.17 7.85
C ARG A 16 22.15 4.89 9.28
N LEU A 17 22.12 3.62 9.67
CA LEU A 17 21.76 3.18 11.02
C LEU A 17 22.93 3.26 12.01
N ASN A 18 24.11 3.70 11.56
CA ASN A 18 25.35 3.79 12.33
C ASN A 18 25.65 2.47 13.06
N THR A 19 25.69 1.37 12.31
CA THR A 19 25.87 0.01 12.82
C THR A 19 26.72 -0.83 11.88
N THR A 20 27.12 -2.02 12.35
CA THR A 20 27.60 -3.10 11.50
C THR A 20 26.81 -4.35 11.86
N PHE A 21 26.11 -4.92 10.89
CA PHE A 21 25.33 -6.12 11.08
C PHE A 21 26.24 -7.35 11.21
N PRO A 22 25.89 -8.31 12.09
CA PRO A 22 26.56 -9.60 12.14
C PRO A 22 26.58 -10.30 10.76
N GLU A 23 27.66 -11.04 10.48
CA GLU A 23 27.83 -11.71 9.18
C GLU A 23 26.74 -12.75 8.89
N ASP A 24 26.25 -13.45 9.92
CA ASP A 24 25.15 -14.41 9.78
C ASP A 24 23.82 -13.73 9.45
N PHE A 25 23.55 -12.56 10.04
CA PHE A 25 22.40 -11.71 9.71
C PHE A 25 22.46 -11.23 8.26
N LYS A 26 23.61 -10.70 7.81
CA LYS A 26 23.79 -10.26 6.42
C LYS A 26 23.65 -11.40 5.43
N ALA A 27 24.28 -12.55 5.70
CA ALA A 27 24.22 -13.73 4.84
C ALA A 27 22.76 -14.22 4.66
N HIS A 28 21.95 -14.13 5.71
CA HIS A 28 20.53 -14.42 5.61
C HIS A 28 19.81 -13.46 4.68
N TYR A 29 19.96 -12.14 4.88
CA TYR A 29 19.26 -11.13 4.09
C TYR A 29 19.67 -11.09 2.61
N LEU A 30 20.93 -11.39 2.30
CA LEU A 30 21.40 -11.55 0.91
C LEU A 30 20.70 -12.71 0.18
N LYS A 31 20.30 -13.75 0.94
CA LYS A 31 19.57 -14.90 0.39
C LYS A 31 18.05 -14.68 0.41
N TRP A 32 17.54 -14.08 1.48
CA TRP A 32 16.13 -13.85 1.77
C TRP A 32 15.94 -12.45 2.36
N ASN A 33 15.57 -11.48 1.52
CA ASN A 33 15.30 -10.11 1.96
C ASN A 33 13.95 -9.99 2.69
N GLY A 34 13.87 -10.56 3.91
CA GLY A 34 12.65 -10.65 4.70
C GLY A 34 11.67 -11.72 4.21
N GLY A 35 10.40 -11.57 4.59
CA GLY A 35 9.28 -12.45 4.24
C GLY A 35 8.83 -13.38 5.37
N SER A 36 7.82 -14.19 5.09
CA SER A 36 7.27 -15.16 6.04
C SER A 36 8.19 -16.37 6.21
N PRO A 37 8.47 -16.82 7.45
CA PRO A 37 9.29 -18.00 7.68
C PRO A 37 8.49 -19.30 7.57
N ASP A 38 9.12 -20.36 7.03
CA ASP A 38 8.56 -21.73 7.05
C ASP A 38 8.49 -22.32 8.48
N LYS A 39 9.22 -21.70 9.43
CA LYS A 39 9.24 -22.04 10.85
C LYS A 39 9.01 -20.76 11.65
N ALA A 40 7.77 -20.53 12.06
CA ALA A 40 7.36 -19.29 12.68
C ALA A 40 7.49 -19.28 14.21
N VAL A 41 7.49 -20.43 14.87
CA VAL A 41 7.40 -20.50 16.34
C VAL A 41 8.79 -20.51 16.96
N PHE A 42 9.14 -19.46 17.70
CA PHE A 42 10.35 -19.41 18.51
C PHE A 42 10.08 -20.05 19.88
N LYS A 43 10.78 -21.16 20.16
CA LYS A 43 10.68 -21.86 21.44
C LYS A 43 11.49 -21.17 22.53
N ASN A 44 10.80 -20.63 23.53
CA ASN A 44 11.46 -20.05 24.69
C ASN A 44 11.99 -21.17 25.61
N GLN A 45 13.24 -21.04 26.07
CA GLN A 45 13.85 -22.04 26.95
C GLN A 45 13.42 -21.89 28.41
N LYS A 46 12.78 -20.79 28.78
CA LYS A 46 12.22 -20.59 30.11
C LYS A 46 10.83 -21.20 30.15
N THR A 47 10.61 -22.10 31.11
CA THR A 47 9.42 -22.97 31.19
C THR A 47 8.10 -22.24 31.41
N ASP A 48 8.15 -20.95 31.75
CA ASP A 48 6.99 -20.14 32.15
C ASP A 48 6.72 -18.97 31.19
N GLU A 49 7.51 -18.83 30.10
CA GLU A 49 7.31 -17.80 29.08
C GLU A 49 6.72 -18.42 27.82
N ASP A 50 5.67 -17.79 27.26
CA ASP A 50 5.00 -18.27 26.06
C ASP A 50 5.96 -18.30 24.85
N ASP A 51 5.68 -19.21 23.92
CA ASP A 51 6.36 -19.23 22.63
C ASP A 51 6.03 -17.94 21.84
N ILE A 52 6.97 -17.47 21.03
CA ILE A 52 6.77 -16.27 20.21
C ILE A 52 6.53 -16.71 18.78
N GLU A 53 5.37 -16.39 18.22
CA GLU A 53 5.05 -16.70 16.83
C GLU A 53 5.39 -15.51 15.92
N ILE A 54 6.36 -15.72 15.03
CA ILE A 54 6.86 -14.72 14.09
C ILE A 54 5.96 -14.67 12.86
N SER A 55 5.29 -13.54 12.64
CA SER A 55 4.45 -13.33 11.45
C SER A 55 5.30 -13.16 10.20
N HIS A 56 6.31 -12.29 10.24
CA HIS A 56 7.22 -12.08 9.11
C HIS A 56 8.52 -11.37 9.51
N PHE A 57 9.56 -11.58 8.70
CA PHE A 57 10.79 -10.80 8.70
C PHE A 57 10.61 -9.56 7.82
N ILE A 58 11.02 -8.40 8.32
CA ILE A 58 10.93 -7.11 7.63
C ILE A 58 12.00 -7.07 6.54
N GLY A 59 11.61 -6.77 5.29
CA GLY A 59 12.56 -6.61 4.18
C GLY A 59 13.47 -5.40 4.39
N MET A 60 14.78 -5.54 4.13
CA MET A 60 15.76 -4.49 4.42
C MET A 60 15.56 -3.22 3.60
N LYS A 61 15.26 -3.39 2.31
CA LYS A 61 15.15 -2.28 1.35
C LYS A 61 13.98 -2.43 0.38
N TYR A 62 13.68 -3.66 -0.01
CA TYR A 62 12.54 -3.97 -0.86
C TYR A 62 11.49 -4.68 -0.01
N ASN A 63 10.26 -4.18 -0.03
CA ASN A 63 9.13 -4.78 0.65
C ASN A 63 7.92 -4.78 -0.29
N ARG A 64 7.79 -5.84 -1.08
CA ARG A 64 6.75 -5.95 -2.12
C ARG A 64 5.33 -5.93 -1.54
N ALA A 65 5.13 -6.45 -0.33
CA ALA A 65 3.82 -6.41 0.34
C ALA A 65 3.32 -4.97 0.55
N PHE A 66 4.23 -4.00 0.53
CA PHE A 66 3.95 -2.57 0.63
C PHE A 66 4.49 -1.81 -0.60
N ARG A 67 4.58 -2.48 -1.76
CA ARG A 67 5.00 -1.87 -3.03
C ARG A 67 6.34 -1.13 -2.96
N ASP A 68 7.27 -1.69 -2.19
CA ASP A 68 8.60 -1.12 -1.93
C ASP A 68 8.56 0.28 -1.31
N ASP A 69 7.50 0.60 -0.55
CA ASP A 69 7.46 1.81 0.27
C ASP A 69 8.62 1.81 1.28
N PRO A 70 9.50 2.82 1.26
CA PRO A 70 10.60 2.94 2.21
C PRO A 70 10.16 2.88 3.67
N ASP A 71 8.96 3.35 4.01
CA ASP A 71 8.47 3.39 5.39
C ASP A 71 8.18 1.99 5.94
N PHE A 72 7.92 1.01 5.08
CA PHE A 72 7.70 -0.39 5.44
C PHE A 72 8.96 -1.26 5.27
N THR A 73 10.13 -0.66 5.03
CA THR A 73 11.42 -1.37 5.03
C THR A 73 12.04 -1.41 6.43
N LEU A 74 13.01 -2.29 6.66
CA LEU A 74 13.75 -2.35 7.93
C LEU A 74 14.38 -0.99 8.23
N GLU A 75 15.07 -0.41 7.25
CA GLU A 75 15.74 0.88 7.42
C GLU A 75 14.73 1.99 7.76
N GLY A 76 13.62 2.05 7.02
CA GLY A 76 12.60 3.08 7.25
C GLY A 76 11.89 2.92 8.59
N ARG A 77 11.50 1.70 8.96
CA ARG A 77 10.88 1.43 10.25
C ARG A 77 11.82 1.79 11.41
N VAL A 78 13.08 1.38 11.33
CA VAL A 78 14.07 1.71 12.37
C VAL A 78 14.20 3.22 12.54
N ALA A 79 14.28 3.97 11.44
CA ALA A 79 14.39 5.42 11.51
C ALA A 79 13.15 6.08 12.16
N GLU A 80 11.94 5.62 11.83
CA GLU A 80 10.69 6.15 12.39
C GLU A 80 10.55 5.82 13.89
N GLU A 81 10.80 4.56 14.27
CA GLU A 81 10.67 4.08 15.64
C GLU A 81 11.68 4.77 16.59
N TRP A 82 12.88 5.10 16.08
CA TRP A 82 13.88 5.85 16.84
C TRP A 82 13.52 7.34 16.95
N GLU A 83 13.04 7.95 15.87
CA GLU A 83 12.61 9.35 15.86
C GLU A 83 11.45 9.60 16.84
N ASN A 84 10.49 8.68 16.87
CA ASN A 84 9.30 8.76 17.73
C ASN A 84 9.55 8.28 19.17
N LEU A 85 10.76 7.82 19.50
CA LEU A 85 11.10 7.22 20.80
C LEU A 85 10.18 6.04 21.17
N GLU A 86 9.79 5.23 20.19
CA GLU A 86 8.96 4.04 20.39
C GLU A 86 9.80 2.78 20.61
N VAL A 87 11.01 2.73 20.02
CA VAL A 87 12.01 1.67 20.22
C VAL A 87 13.34 2.30 20.62
N PRO A 88 14.09 1.72 21.58
CA PRO A 88 15.42 2.23 21.93
C PRO A 88 16.39 2.17 20.74
N GLU A 89 17.20 3.22 20.57
CA GLU A 89 18.16 3.35 19.45
C GLU A 89 19.19 2.21 19.32
N TYR A 90 19.37 1.38 20.35
CA TYR A 90 20.28 0.23 20.29
C TYR A 90 19.62 -1.05 19.75
N LEU A 91 18.30 -1.05 19.56
CA LEU A 91 17.54 -2.17 18.99
C LEU A 91 17.10 -1.84 17.57
N ILE A 92 17.40 -2.76 16.65
CA ILE A 92 17.01 -2.71 15.24
C ILE A 92 15.92 -3.76 15.04
N PRO A 93 14.63 -3.38 14.97
CA PRO A 93 13.55 -4.31 14.64
C PRO A 93 13.78 -4.94 13.27
N TYR A 94 13.71 -6.27 13.19
CA TYR A 94 13.87 -7.01 11.93
C TYR A 94 12.79 -8.05 11.67
N ALA A 95 11.95 -8.38 12.66
CA ALA A 95 10.78 -9.23 12.49
C ALA A 95 9.65 -8.80 13.42
N LEU A 96 8.43 -9.18 13.06
CA LEU A 96 7.20 -8.92 13.80
C LEU A 96 6.58 -10.23 14.26
N ASP A 97 5.93 -10.23 15.42
CA ASP A 97 4.96 -11.24 15.78
C ASP A 97 3.58 -10.90 15.18
N TRP A 98 2.53 -11.66 15.54
CA TRP A 98 1.15 -11.36 15.13
C TRP A 98 0.49 -10.21 15.92
N TYR A 99 1.06 -9.83 17.06
CA TYR A 99 0.52 -8.78 17.94
C TYR A 99 1.15 -7.41 17.68
N GLY A 100 2.17 -7.30 16.81
CA GLY A 100 2.86 -6.06 16.50
C GLY A 100 4.07 -5.76 17.40
N ASN A 101 4.52 -6.74 18.19
CA ASN A 101 5.78 -6.69 18.91
C ASN A 101 6.96 -7.03 17.99
N TYR A 102 8.14 -6.54 18.34
CA TYR A 102 9.33 -6.73 17.52
C TYR A 102 10.25 -7.82 18.03
N VAL A 103 10.87 -8.53 17.09
CA VAL A 103 12.17 -9.14 17.31
C VAL A 103 13.24 -8.20 16.77
N CYS A 104 14.18 -7.86 17.63
CA CYS A 104 15.18 -6.84 17.44
C CYS A 104 16.61 -7.40 17.50
N LEU A 105 17.47 -6.92 16.62
CA LEU A 105 18.90 -7.11 16.69
C LEU A 105 19.52 -5.96 17.50
N HIS A 106 20.30 -6.28 18.52
CA HIS A 106 21.01 -5.26 19.27
C HIS A 106 22.28 -4.81 18.53
N LYS A 107 22.31 -3.54 18.09
CA LYS A 107 23.32 -3.02 17.17
C LYS A 107 24.77 -3.04 17.69
N GLY A 108 24.95 -3.02 19.02
CA GLY A 108 26.29 -3.02 19.63
C GLY A 108 26.89 -4.39 19.97
N ASN A 109 26.09 -5.47 20.00
CA ASN A 109 26.57 -6.78 20.47
C ASN A 109 26.02 -7.98 19.67
N GLY A 110 25.09 -7.76 18.74
CA GLY A 110 24.53 -8.80 17.88
C GLY A 110 23.54 -9.75 18.55
N LYS A 111 23.18 -9.52 19.82
CA LYS A 111 22.18 -10.32 20.54
C LYS A 111 20.76 -10.00 20.07
N ILE A 112 19.84 -10.94 20.27
CA ILE A 112 18.46 -10.84 19.81
C ILE A 112 17.53 -10.60 21.00
N TYR A 113 16.74 -9.53 20.90
CA TYR A 113 15.76 -9.13 21.91
C TYR A 113 14.36 -9.23 21.34
N TYR A 114 13.42 -9.69 22.16
CA TYR A 114 12.00 -9.46 21.94
C TYR A 114 11.61 -8.14 22.63
N TYR A 115 11.01 -7.22 21.88
CA TYR A 115 10.61 -5.91 22.34
C TYR A 115 9.09 -5.77 22.34
N ILE A 116 8.53 -5.66 23.55
CA ILE A 116 7.08 -5.56 23.77
C ILE A 116 6.64 -4.11 23.54
N ARG A 117 5.79 -3.87 22.55
CA ARG A 117 5.34 -2.52 22.17
C ARG A 117 4.08 -2.08 22.91
N ASP A 118 3.20 -3.02 23.23
CA ASP A 118 1.86 -2.70 23.73
C ASP A 118 1.81 -2.35 25.23
N VAL A 119 2.97 -2.30 25.90
CA VAL A 119 3.07 -2.04 27.34
C VAL A 119 3.83 -0.75 27.57
N TRP A 120 3.17 0.28 28.10
CA TRP A 120 3.82 1.53 28.49
C TRP A 120 3.40 2.01 29.86
N ASN A 121 4.36 2.11 30.79
CA ASN A 121 4.10 2.60 32.14
C ASN A 121 4.39 4.10 32.25
N LYS A 122 3.33 4.91 32.31
CA LYS A 122 3.39 6.38 32.45
C LYS A 122 4.09 6.89 33.73
N LYS A 123 4.38 6.01 34.69
CA LYS A 123 5.12 6.35 35.93
C LYS A 123 6.63 6.16 35.81
N LEU A 124 7.09 5.45 34.77
CA LEU A 124 8.49 5.24 34.47
C LEU A 124 8.95 6.26 33.43
N ASP A 125 10.23 6.60 33.42
CA ASP A 125 10.82 7.32 32.31
C ASP A 125 10.98 6.43 31.07
N THR A 126 11.31 7.04 29.93
CA THR A 126 11.47 6.34 28.64
C THR A 126 12.52 5.23 28.72
N ALA A 127 13.66 5.51 29.35
CA ALA A 127 14.76 4.54 29.45
C ALA A 127 14.37 3.30 30.29
N ALA A 128 13.63 3.51 31.39
CA ALA A 128 13.11 2.44 32.21
C ALA A 128 12.03 1.62 31.49
N ASN A 129 11.14 2.24 30.70
CA ASN A 129 10.20 1.51 29.85
C ASN A 129 10.95 0.67 28.81
N PHE A 130 11.90 1.26 28.08
CA PHE A 130 12.71 0.53 27.11
C PHE A 130 13.43 -0.67 27.73
N SER A 131 14.03 -0.50 28.90
CA SER A 131 14.69 -1.60 29.60
C SER A 131 13.70 -2.69 30.03
N ASN A 132 12.50 -2.33 30.50
CA ASN A 132 11.51 -3.31 30.96
C ASN A 132 10.88 -4.08 29.80
N ASN A 133 10.74 -3.44 28.64
CA ASN A 133 10.11 -4.03 27.46
C ASN A 133 11.08 -4.84 26.61
N SER A 134 12.39 -4.79 26.89
CA SER A 134 13.42 -5.50 26.15
C SER A 134 13.79 -6.82 26.82
N VAL A 135 13.37 -7.94 26.24
CA VAL A 135 13.66 -9.29 26.75
C VAL A 135 14.73 -9.94 25.87
N LEU A 136 15.88 -10.32 26.42
CA LEU A 136 16.90 -11.08 25.70
C LEU A 136 16.37 -12.51 25.42
N ILE A 137 16.28 -12.89 24.14
CA ILE A 137 15.76 -14.22 23.74
C ILE A 137 16.80 -15.12 23.10
N ALA A 138 17.83 -14.57 22.44
CA ALA A 138 18.91 -15.35 21.85
C ALA A 138 20.25 -14.61 21.86
N GLU A 139 21.34 -15.37 21.91
CA GLU A 139 22.70 -14.84 21.99
C GLU A 139 23.26 -14.39 20.63
N SER A 140 22.64 -14.82 19.52
CA SER A 140 22.99 -14.43 18.16
C SER A 140 21.82 -14.69 17.21
N PHE A 141 21.92 -14.18 15.98
CA PHE A 141 20.91 -14.45 14.95
C PHE A 141 20.86 -15.94 14.55
N THR A 142 22.00 -16.60 14.41
CA THR A 142 22.07 -18.06 14.18
C THR A 142 21.42 -18.84 15.32
N ASP A 143 21.67 -18.46 16.58
CA ASP A 143 21.04 -19.07 17.75
C ASP A 143 19.51 -18.89 17.69
N PHE A 144 19.04 -17.69 17.36
CA PHE A 144 17.60 -17.41 17.16
C PHE A 144 16.98 -18.33 16.10
N LEU A 145 17.55 -18.39 14.90
CA LEU A 145 17.03 -19.22 13.81
C LEU A 145 17.02 -20.72 14.16
N SER A 146 17.98 -21.19 14.96
CA SER A 146 18.06 -22.61 15.36
C SER A 146 16.90 -23.05 16.26
N ARG A 147 16.21 -22.10 16.90
CA ARG A 147 15.11 -22.32 17.83
C ARG A 147 13.73 -22.11 17.20
N LEU A 148 13.68 -21.71 15.93
CA LEU A 148 12.45 -21.65 15.17
C LEU A 148 11.98 -23.06 14.80
N THR A 149 10.73 -23.38 15.11
CA THR A 149 10.05 -24.63 14.77
C THR A 149 8.85 -24.38 13.85
N GLY A 150 8.44 -25.39 13.10
CA GLY A 150 7.15 -25.39 12.41
C GLY A 150 6.00 -25.41 13.42
N GLU A 151 4.78 -25.15 12.95
CA GLU A 151 3.56 -25.00 13.76
C GLU A 151 3.45 -26.04 14.89
N ALA A 152 3.00 -25.57 16.07
CA ALA A 152 2.32 -26.44 17.00
C ALA A 152 0.96 -26.77 16.35
N ASP A 153 0.74 -28.04 16.05
CA ASP A 153 -0.50 -28.53 15.44
C ASP A 153 -1.69 -28.31 16.39
N ASP A 154 -2.39 -27.20 16.25
CA ASP A 154 -3.80 -27.05 16.63
C ASP A 154 -4.64 -26.98 15.35
N GLY A 155 -4.78 -28.15 14.73
CA GLY A 155 -5.64 -28.39 13.59
C GLY A 155 -7.02 -27.71 13.70
N GLN A 156 -7.21 -26.70 12.86
CA GLN A 156 -8.49 -26.37 12.25
C GLN A 156 -8.22 -25.68 10.91
N SER A 157 -7.97 -26.51 9.89
CA SER A 157 -8.20 -26.12 8.51
C SER A 157 -9.69 -25.81 8.36
N ILE A 158 -10.06 -24.53 8.32
CA ILE A 158 -11.35 -24.13 7.80
C ILE A 158 -11.31 -24.49 6.31
N GLN A 159 -12.20 -25.39 5.92
CA GLN A 159 -12.49 -25.69 4.54
C GLN A 159 -13.22 -24.47 3.98
N ASP A 160 -12.61 -23.78 3.02
CA ASP A 160 -13.33 -22.83 2.19
C ASP A 160 -14.37 -23.64 1.39
N GLU A 161 -15.63 -23.51 1.79
CA GLU A 161 -16.74 -24.08 1.06
C GLU A 161 -16.90 -23.33 -0.26
N ASP A 162 -16.84 -24.09 -1.35
CA ASP A 162 -17.26 -23.70 -2.70
C ASP A 162 -18.62 -22.97 -2.65
N ALA A 163 -18.61 -21.66 -2.89
CA ALA A 163 -19.81 -20.94 -3.29
C ALA A 163 -19.95 -21.01 -4.81
N PRO A 164 -21.06 -21.55 -5.36
CA PRO A 164 -21.36 -21.45 -6.77
C PRO A 164 -21.76 -20.01 -7.07
N SER A 165 -20.91 -19.28 -7.80
CA SER A 165 -21.29 -18.02 -8.45
C SER A 165 -22.18 -18.34 -9.67
N ASP A 166 -23.47 -18.48 -9.42
CA ASP A 166 -24.49 -18.48 -10.45
C ASP A 166 -25.39 -17.27 -10.21
N CYS A 167 -25.19 -16.20 -10.99
CA CYS A 167 -26.18 -15.17 -11.37
C CYS A 167 -25.51 -14.16 -12.32
N ALA A 168 -25.26 -14.58 -13.56
CA ALA A 168 -25.00 -13.65 -14.66
C ALA A 168 -26.31 -12.95 -15.05
N ASP A 169 -26.80 -12.04 -14.20
CA ASP A 169 -27.78 -11.06 -14.62
C ASP A 169 -27.05 -10.01 -15.45
N THR A 170 -27.32 -10.04 -16.76
CA THR A 170 -26.75 -9.16 -17.78
C THR A 170 -27.33 -7.74 -17.66
N VAL A 171 -27.19 -7.14 -16.48
CA VAL A 171 -27.47 -5.72 -16.28
C VAL A 171 -26.48 -4.95 -17.14
N THR A 172 -27.00 -4.25 -18.15
CA THR A 172 -26.21 -3.38 -19.00
C THR A 172 -25.69 -2.22 -18.16
N LEU A 173 -24.41 -1.84 -18.34
CA LEU A 173 -23.83 -0.70 -17.64
C LEU A 173 -24.58 0.60 -18.04
N THR A 174 -25.07 1.32 -17.05
CA THR A 174 -25.80 2.58 -17.22
C THR A 174 -25.40 3.57 -16.13
N PHE A 175 -25.64 4.85 -16.40
CA PHE A 175 -25.31 5.94 -15.49
C PHE A 175 -26.57 6.74 -15.19
N ARG A 176 -26.69 7.14 -13.92
CA ARG A 176 -27.73 8.06 -13.42
C ARG A 176 -27.09 9.35 -12.92
N ASP A 177 -27.93 10.36 -12.69
CA ASP A 177 -27.50 11.65 -12.15
C ASP A 177 -26.36 12.30 -12.96
N CYS A 178 -26.36 12.06 -14.28
CA CYS A 178 -25.40 12.65 -15.20
C CYS A 178 -25.67 14.14 -15.38
N GLU A 179 -24.60 14.89 -15.63
CA GLU A 179 -24.72 16.32 -15.94
C GLU A 179 -25.25 16.55 -17.34
N LYS A 180 -25.46 17.84 -17.67
CA LYS A 180 -25.81 18.26 -19.03
C LYS A 180 -24.82 17.66 -20.04
N ASN A 181 -25.35 17.00 -21.08
CA ASN A 181 -24.52 16.46 -22.15
C ASN A 181 -23.61 17.53 -22.76
N ILE A 182 -22.40 17.10 -23.07
CA ILE A 182 -21.38 17.90 -23.73
C ILE A 182 -21.35 17.58 -25.22
N THR A 183 -20.76 18.50 -25.99
CA THR A 183 -20.58 18.39 -27.43
C THR A 183 -19.15 17.99 -27.77
N GLU A 184 -18.95 17.46 -28.98
CA GLU A 184 -17.62 17.17 -29.53
C GLU A 184 -16.69 18.41 -29.50
N GLN A 185 -17.24 19.60 -29.74
CA GLN A 185 -16.46 20.84 -29.69
C GLN A 185 -16.00 21.17 -28.27
N GLU A 186 -16.82 20.89 -27.27
CA GLU A 186 -16.46 21.08 -25.87
C GLU A 186 -15.39 20.08 -25.42
N ILE A 187 -15.49 18.81 -25.85
CA ILE A 187 -14.44 17.80 -25.60
C ILE A 187 -13.11 18.25 -26.22
N ARG A 188 -13.11 18.70 -27.49
CA ARG A 188 -11.89 19.22 -28.14
C ARG A 188 -11.27 20.39 -27.38
N SER A 189 -12.09 21.30 -26.86
CA SER A 189 -11.60 22.40 -26.05
C SER A 189 -10.96 21.94 -24.73
N ILE A 190 -11.41 20.81 -24.17
CA ILE A 190 -10.81 20.21 -22.97
C ILE A 190 -9.50 19.50 -23.33
N GLU A 191 -9.48 18.74 -24.43
CA GLU A 191 -8.27 18.12 -24.99
C GLU A 191 -7.17 19.15 -25.23
N ASP A 192 -7.50 20.28 -25.89
CA ASP A 192 -6.57 21.39 -26.13
C ASP A 192 -6.05 22.01 -24.82
N ARG A 193 -6.90 22.10 -23.79
CA ARG A 193 -6.54 22.68 -22.49
C ARG A 193 -5.62 21.76 -21.69
N LEU A 194 -5.89 20.46 -21.71
CA LEU A 194 -5.15 19.43 -20.96
C LEU A 194 -3.96 18.85 -21.74
N ASP A 195 -3.71 19.36 -22.96
CA ASP A 195 -2.65 18.88 -23.87
C ASP A 195 -2.69 17.36 -24.04
N THR A 196 -3.88 16.84 -24.38
CA THR A 196 -4.15 15.40 -24.52
C THR A 196 -5.06 15.11 -25.72
N THR A 197 -5.20 13.84 -26.07
CA THR A 197 -6.24 13.35 -26.98
C THR A 197 -6.91 12.18 -26.31
N PHE A 198 -8.20 12.31 -26.00
CA PHE A 198 -8.93 11.27 -25.29
C PHE A 198 -9.20 10.07 -26.21
N PRO A 199 -9.09 8.83 -25.69
CA PRO A 199 -9.47 7.63 -26.43
C PRO A 199 -10.91 7.72 -26.96
N GLU A 200 -11.16 7.12 -28.13
CA GLU A 200 -12.47 7.19 -28.80
C GLU A 200 -13.61 6.69 -27.90
N ASP A 201 -13.41 5.58 -27.21
CA ASP A 201 -14.41 5.01 -26.29
C ASP A 201 -14.67 5.92 -25.07
N PHE A 202 -13.63 6.61 -24.58
CA PHE A 202 -13.76 7.57 -23.48
C PHE A 202 -14.57 8.79 -23.91
N ARG A 203 -14.31 9.33 -25.11
CA ARG A 203 -15.11 10.41 -25.68
C ARG A 203 -16.56 9.99 -25.92
N ALA A 204 -16.77 8.82 -26.53
CA ALA A 204 -18.09 8.28 -26.82
C ALA A 204 -18.92 8.11 -25.54
N HIS A 205 -18.28 7.67 -24.46
CA HIS A 205 -18.89 7.59 -23.14
C HIS A 205 -19.36 8.96 -22.66
N TYR A 206 -18.48 9.97 -22.63
CA TYR A 206 -18.82 11.30 -22.09
C TYR A 206 -19.81 12.09 -22.93
N LEU A 207 -19.90 11.84 -24.24
CA LEU A 207 -20.98 12.38 -25.10
C LEU A 207 -22.36 11.83 -24.72
N LYS A 208 -22.40 10.59 -24.23
CA LYS A 208 -23.63 9.90 -23.82
C LYS A 208 -23.99 10.16 -22.36
N TRP A 209 -22.98 10.12 -21.49
CA TRP A 209 -23.08 10.27 -20.03
C TRP A 209 -21.98 11.20 -19.55
N ASN A 210 -22.29 12.48 -19.36
CA ASN A 210 -21.32 13.43 -18.83
C ASN A 210 -21.20 13.27 -17.31
N GLY A 211 -20.34 12.34 -16.89
CA GLY A 211 -20.21 11.92 -15.49
C GLY A 211 -21.42 11.13 -14.98
N GLY A 212 -21.61 11.12 -13.65
CA GLY A 212 -22.75 10.49 -12.99
C GLY A 212 -22.36 9.25 -12.19
N ILE A 213 -23.36 8.50 -11.74
CA ILE A 213 -23.17 7.33 -10.87
C ILE A 213 -23.45 6.07 -11.71
N PRO A 214 -22.49 5.14 -11.85
CA PRO A 214 -22.73 3.89 -12.55
C PRO A 214 -23.68 2.99 -11.74
N ASN A 215 -24.49 2.17 -12.42
CA ASN A 215 -25.26 1.10 -11.77
C ASN A 215 -24.40 -0.12 -11.37
N LYS A 216 -23.13 -0.12 -11.78
CA LYS A 216 -22.10 -1.07 -11.38
C LYS A 216 -20.95 -0.27 -10.77
N THR A 217 -20.92 -0.20 -9.45
CA THR A 217 -19.98 0.66 -8.72
C THR A 217 -18.71 -0.08 -8.32
N VAL A 218 -18.70 -1.41 -8.27
CA VAL A 218 -17.57 -2.17 -7.76
C VAL A 218 -16.62 -2.52 -8.89
N PHE A 219 -15.39 -2.04 -8.84
CA PHE A 219 -14.31 -2.48 -9.74
C PHE A 219 -13.52 -3.62 -9.09
N GLU A 220 -13.42 -4.73 -9.79
CA GLU A 220 -12.65 -5.91 -9.38
C GLU A 220 -11.72 -6.36 -10.51
N ASN A 221 -10.44 -6.53 -10.20
CA ASN A 221 -9.47 -7.08 -11.14
C ASN A 221 -8.46 -7.95 -10.37
N ALA A 222 -8.41 -9.24 -10.70
CA ALA A 222 -7.53 -10.21 -10.04
C ALA A 222 -6.03 -9.91 -10.23
N ASP A 223 -5.68 -9.08 -11.22
CA ASP A 223 -4.31 -8.69 -11.50
C ASP A 223 -3.82 -7.50 -10.65
N ILE A 224 -4.68 -6.91 -9.80
CA ILE A 224 -4.30 -5.83 -8.89
C ILE A 224 -4.39 -6.25 -7.42
N ASP A 225 -3.55 -5.62 -6.62
CA ASP A 225 -3.42 -5.84 -5.18
C ASP A 225 -4.41 -4.95 -4.40
N TYR A 226 -5.70 -5.15 -4.68
CA TYR A 226 -6.86 -4.54 -4.03
C TYR A 226 -8.03 -5.53 -4.07
N ASP A 227 -8.74 -5.70 -2.96
CA ASP A 227 -9.92 -6.58 -2.90
C ASP A 227 -11.00 -6.09 -3.87
N TYR A 228 -11.32 -4.80 -3.82
CA TYR A 228 -12.14 -4.08 -4.79
C TYR A 228 -11.93 -2.57 -4.66
N ILE A 229 -12.39 -1.81 -5.66
CA ILE A 229 -12.47 -0.35 -5.61
C ILE A 229 -13.91 0.04 -5.90
N GLU A 230 -14.60 0.64 -4.92
CA GLU A 230 -15.98 1.09 -5.13
C GLU A 230 -16.02 2.53 -5.66
N ILE A 231 -16.46 2.69 -6.90
CA ILE A 231 -16.63 3.96 -7.59
C ILE A 231 -17.86 4.68 -7.05
N SER A 232 -17.63 5.83 -6.41
CA SER A 232 -18.70 6.70 -5.91
C SER A 232 -19.34 7.51 -7.04
N THR A 233 -18.53 8.07 -7.94
CA THR A 233 -19.02 8.88 -9.06
C THR A 233 -17.98 9.05 -10.17
N PHE A 234 -18.47 9.17 -11.41
CA PHE A 234 -17.70 9.69 -12.53
C PHE A 234 -17.81 11.21 -12.56
N ILE A 235 -16.67 11.87 -12.61
CA ILE A 235 -16.52 13.32 -12.64
C ILE A 235 -16.97 13.82 -14.01
N ALA A 236 -17.89 14.79 -14.03
CA ALA A 236 -18.35 15.41 -15.26
C ALA A 236 -17.23 16.25 -15.91
N MET A 237 -17.13 16.21 -17.24
CA MET A 237 -16.16 17.01 -18.00
C MET A 237 -16.42 18.50 -17.90
N LYS A 238 -17.70 18.88 -17.92
CA LYS A 238 -18.20 20.24 -17.71
C LYS A 238 -19.51 20.20 -16.95
N TYR A 239 -19.93 21.37 -16.49
CA TYR A 239 -21.23 21.56 -15.85
C TYR A 239 -21.40 20.79 -14.54
N ALA A 240 -20.34 20.49 -13.79
CA ALA A 240 -20.41 19.79 -12.51
C ALA A 240 -21.23 20.60 -11.47
N ARG A 241 -22.47 20.17 -11.17
CA ARG A 241 -23.38 20.84 -10.23
C ARG A 241 -23.41 20.18 -8.86
N ASN A 242 -23.12 18.89 -8.80
CA ASN A 242 -23.22 18.08 -7.59
C ASN A 242 -22.28 18.51 -6.44
N PHE A 243 -21.35 19.43 -6.69
CA PHE A 243 -20.48 20.08 -5.70
C PHE A 243 -20.91 21.53 -5.43
N GLU A 244 -22.18 21.76 -5.08
CA GLU A 244 -22.73 23.11 -4.82
C GLU A 244 -22.65 24.08 -6.01
N ASN A 245 -22.68 23.56 -7.25
CA ASN A 245 -22.37 24.30 -8.48
C ASN A 245 -20.95 24.87 -8.51
N ASN A 246 -19.98 24.24 -7.83
CA ASN A 246 -18.58 24.61 -7.96
C ASN A 246 -18.06 24.19 -9.35
N PRO A 247 -17.79 25.15 -10.25
CA PRO A 247 -17.24 24.84 -11.57
C PRO A 247 -15.86 24.16 -11.48
N ASP A 248 -15.14 24.34 -10.37
CA ASP A 248 -13.84 23.71 -10.11
C ASP A 248 -13.91 22.19 -9.93
N ALA A 249 -15.12 21.64 -9.75
CA ALA A 249 -15.33 20.21 -9.63
C ALA A 249 -15.43 19.50 -10.99
N ALA A 250 -15.38 20.22 -12.11
CA ALA A 250 -15.32 19.60 -13.43
C ALA A 250 -13.95 18.94 -13.65
N LEU A 251 -13.92 17.83 -14.41
CA LEU A 251 -12.70 17.07 -14.72
C LEU A 251 -11.57 17.97 -15.23
N GLU A 252 -11.89 18.91 -16.13
CA GLU A 252 -10.88 19.81 -16.70
C GLU A 252 -10.24 20.75 -15.66
N GLU A 253 -11.03 21.21 -14.69
CA GLU A 253 -10.55 22.10 -13.62
C GLU A 253 -9.80 21.31 -12.55
N GLN A 254 -10.31 20.13 -12.18
CA GLN A 254 -9.65 19.24 -11.22
C GLN A 254 -8.28 18.80 -11.74
N ALA A 255 -8.18 18.42 -13.02
CA ALA A 255 -6.90 18.10 -13.65
C ALA A 255 -5.95 19.30 -13.63
N ALA A 256 -6.39 20.46 -14.17
CA ALA A 256 -5.52 21.63 -14.31
C ALA A 256 -5.01 22.16 -12.95
N LYS A 257 -5.90 22.31 -11.96
CA LYS A 257 -5.54 22.79 -10.62
C LYS A 257 -4.70 21.77 -9.87
N GLY A 258 -5.06 20.49 -9.98
CA GLY A 258 -4.34 19.42 -9.34
C GLY A 258 -2.89 19.32 -9.85
N TRP A 259 -2.66 19.57 -11.14
CA TRP A 259 -1.32 19.66 -11.71
C TRP A 259 -0.56 20.91 -11.26
N GLU A 260 -1.22 22.08 -11.25
CA GLU A 260 -0.63 23.35 -10.81
C GLU A 260 -0.19 23.30 -9.34
N ASN A 261 -1.01 22.69 -8.48
CA ASN A 261 -0.76 22.57 -7.05
C ASN A 261 0.18 21.40 -6.69
N GLY A 262 0.49 20.51 -7.65
CA GLY A 262 1.24 19.28 -7.37
C GLY A 262 0.48 18.30 -6.47
N GLU A 263 -0.85 18.27 -6.56
CA GLU A 263 -1.72 17.33 -5.83
C GLU A 263 -1.92 16.02 -6.60
N ILE A 264 -1.79 16.07 -7.93
CA ILE A 264 -1.84 14.91 -8.81
C ILE A 264 -0.73 15.02 -9.87
N PRO A 265 -0.17 13.90 -10.33
CA PRO A 265 0.83 13.92 -11.39
C PRO A 265 0.24 14.44 -12.70
N SER A 266 1.02 15.26 -13.42
CA SER A 266 0.60 15.90 -14.68
C SER A 266 0.32 14.95 -15.85
N TRP A 267 0.61 13.65 -15.68
CA TRP A 267 0.31 12.59 -16.63
C TRP A 267 -1.02 11.86 -16.34
N LEU A 268 -1.71 12.20 -15.24
CA LEU A 268 -2.99 11.61 -14.87
C LEU A 268 -4.12 12.65 -14.92
N ILE A 269 -5.23 12.28 -15.53
CA ILE A 269 -6.46 13.06 -15.63
C ILE A 269 -7.54 12.34 -14.80
N PRO A 270 -7.96 12.87 -13.65
CA PRO A 270 -8.96 12.23 -12.80
C PRO A 270 -10.34 12.26 -13.46
N TYR A 271 -10.98 11.10 -13.61
CA TYR A 271 -12.31 11.00 -14.23
C TYR A 271 -13.36 10.32 -13.35
N ALA A 272 -12.96 9.65 -12.28
CA ALA A 272 -13.89 9.14 -11.28
C ALA A 272 -13.27 9.19 -9.88
N LEU A 273 -14.13 9.02 -8.87
CA LEU A 273 -13.81 9.00 -7.45
C LEU A 273 -14.26 7.69 -6.84
N ASP A 274 -13.53 7.21 -5.84
CA ASP A 274 -14.07 6.26 -4.86
C ASP A 274 -14.77 7.00 -3.70
N TRP A 275 -15.24 6.27 -2.68
CA TRP A 275 -15.83 6.86 -1.48
C TRP A 275 -14.81 7.52 -0.54
N GLY A 276 -13.54 7.13 -0.61
CA GLY A 276 -12.43 7.74 0.15
C GLY A 276 -11.92 9.05 -0.47
N GLY A 277 -12.39 9.41 -1.65
CA GLY A 277 -11.92 10.57 -2.39
C GLY A 277 -10.64 10.32 -3.17
N ASN A 278 -10.21 9.07 -3.34
CA ASN A 278 -9.13 8.71 -4.25
C ASN A 278 -9.61 8.73 -5.70
N PHE A 279 -8.68 9.00 -6.61
CA PHE A 279 -9.03 9.16 -8.00
C PHE A 279 -8.87 7.87 -8.80
N ILE A 280 -9.76 7.71 -9.77
CA ILE A 280 -9.52 6.88 -10.93
C ILE A 280 -9.20 7.82 -12.08
N CYS A 281 -8.04 7.62 -12.68
CA CYS A 281 -7.40 8.52 -13.62
C CYS A 281 -7.17 7.85 -14.97
N LEU A 282 -7.32 8.63 -16.03
CA LEU A 282 -6.86 8.30 -17.37
C LEU A 282 -5.43 8.82 -17.52
N HIS A 283 -4.51 7.97 -17.97
CA HIS A 283 -3.18 8.42 -18.32
C HIS A 283 -3.23 9.19 -19.65
N ARG A 284 -2.73 10.43 -19.64
CA ARG A 284 -3.00 11.41 -20.70
C ARG A 284 -2.41 11.05 -22.07
N ASP A 285 -1.35 10.24 -22.09
CA ASP A 285 -0.58 9.96 -23.32
C ASP A 285 -0.95 8.61 -23.96
N ASP A 286 -1.33 7.61 -23.16
CA ASP A 286 -1.56 6.23 -23.63
C ASP A 286 -2.96 5.68 -23.29
N GLY A 287 -3.77 6.43 -22.55
CA GLY A 287 -5.16 6.08 -22.25
C GLY A 287 -5.34 4.94 -21.25
N LYS A 288 -4.27 4.49 -20.58
CA LYS A 288 -4.35 3.49 -19.50
C LYS A 288 -5.05 4.04 -18.27
N ILE A 289 -5.58 3.16 -17.42
CA ILE A 289 -6.37 3.56 -16.24
C ILE A 289 -5.58 3.30 -14.97
N TYR A 290 -5.45 4.34 -14.15
CA TYR A 290 -4.75 4.29 -12.88
C TYR A 290 -5.69 4.58 -11.71
N TYR A 291 -5.55 3.84 -10.62
CA TYR A 291 -6.06 4.24 -9.32
C TYR A 291 -4.98 5.06 -8.60
N HIS A 292 -5.32 6.27 -8.17
CA HIS A 292 -4.40 7.20 -7.53
C HIS A 292 -4.87 7.54 -6.11
N VAL A 293 -4.14 7.03 -5.14
CA VAL A 293 -4.39 7.24 -3.71
C VAL A 293 -3.83 8.60 -3.29
N ARG A 294 -4.64 9.41 -2.61
CA ARG A 294 -4.31 10.83 -2.32
C ARG A 294 -4.02 11.13 -0.85
N ASP A 295 -4.35 10.21 0.04
CA ASP A 295 -4.23 10.36 1.50
C ASP A 295 -2.95 9.73 2.07
N VAL A 296 -2.06 9.22 1.21
CA VAL A 296 -0.78 8.62 1.59
C VAL A 296 0.36 9.46 1.04
N TRP A 297 1.31 9.85 1.90
CA TRP A 297 2.50 10.61 1.47
C TRP A 297 3.70 10.25 2.36
N SER A 298 4.86 10.01 1.74
CA SER A 298 6.11 9.76 2.47
C SER A 298 7.08 10.92 2.30
N ASP A 299 7.50 11.53 3.42
CA ASP A 299 8.53 12.56 3.44
C ASP A 299 9.93 12.04 3.07
N ARG A 300 10.08 10.71 2.94
CA ARG A 300 11.32 10.04 2.51
C ARG A 300 11.44 9.88 1.00
N LEU A 301 10.35 10.14 0.27
CA LEU A 301 10.32 10.12 -1.19
C LEU A 301 10.20 11.55 -1.72
N ASP A 302 10.82 11.82 -2.87
CA ASP A 302 10.49 13.03 -3.61
C ASP A 302 9.07 12.97 -4.19
N THR A 303 8.55 14.11 -4.65
CA THR A 303 7.20 14.23 -5.24
C THR A 303 6.96 13.22 -6.36
N THR A 304 7.93 13.03 -7.25
CA THR A 304 7.79 12.10 -8.38
C THR A 304 7.66 10.65 -7.91
N ASN A 305 8.48 10.24 -6.95
CA ASN A 305 8.43 8.89 -6.39
C ASN A 305 7.17 8.66 -5.54
N ASN A 306 6.68 9.67 -4.81
CA ASN A 306 5.37 9.61 -4.15
C ASN A 306 4.25 9.39 -5.17
N PHE A 307 4.23 10.16 -6.26
CA PHE A 307 3.23 9.96 -7.32
C PHE A 307 3.29 8.57 -7.95
N LEU A 308 4.48 8.06 -8.28
CA LEU A 308 4.63 6.72 -8.85
C LEU A 308 4.15 5.64 -7.88
N ARG A 309 4.48 5.76 -6.59
CA ARG A 309 4.04 4.83 -5.55
C ARG A 309 2.52 4.83 -5.39
N ASN A 310 1.92 6.01 -5.40
CA ASN A 310 0.50 6.20 -5.13
C ASN A 310 -0.39 5.96 -6.35
N SER A 311 0.19 5.75 -7.53
CA SER A 311 -0.52 5.49 -8.78
C SER A 311 -0.34 4.05 -9.24
N VAL A 312 -1.43 3.28 -9.21
CA VAL A 312 -1.46 1.87 -9.59
C VAL A 312 -2.18 1.71 -10.91
N LEU A 313 -1.55 1.06 -11.89
CA LEU A 313 -2.23 0.67 -13.12
C LEU A 313 -3.30 -0.38 -12.80
N ILE A 314 -4.57 -0.08 -13.10
CA ILE A 314 -5.70 -0.98 -12.83
C ILE A 314 -6.38 -1.54 -14.08
N ALA A 315 -6.23 -0.89 -15.23
CA ALA A 315 -6.69 -1.42 -16.51
C ALA A 315 -5.89 -0.87 -17.68
N GLU A 316 -5.76 -1.65 -18.75
CA GLU A 316 -5.01 -1.28 -19.95
C GLU A 316 -5.75 -0.28 -20.85
N SER A 317 -7.07 -0.15 -20.69
CA SER A 317 -7.89 0.82 -21.41
C SER A 317 -9.16 1.16 -20.64
N PHE A 318 -9.84 2.23 -21.07
CA PHE A 318 -11.15 2.58 -20.52
C PHE A 318 -12.22 1.49 -20.73
N VAL A 319 -12.18 0.78 -21.86
CA VAL A 319 -13.12 -0.31 -22.14
C VAL A 319 -12.86 -1.49 -21.21
N ASP A 320 -11.59 -1.85 -21.01
CA ASP A 320 -11.22 -2.91 -20.07
C ASP A 320 -11.68 -2.55 -18.65
N PHE A 321 -11.47 -1.29 -18.24
CA PHE A 321 -11.96 -0.80 -16.95
C PHE A 321 -13.47 -0.97 -16.78
N LEU A 322 -14.27 -0.54 -17.75
CA LEU A 322 -15.73 -0.68 -17.68
C LEU A 322 -16.19 -2.14 -17.67
N SER A 323 -15.42 -3.06 -18.28
CA SER A 323 -15.73 -4.49 -18.31
C SER A 323 -15.55 -5.18 -16.95
N CYS A 324 -14.74 -4.59 -16.07
CA CYS A 324 -14.46 -5.04 -14.71
C CYS A 324 -15.40 -4.41 -13.66
N LEU A 325 -16.40 -3.61 -14.06
CA LEU A 325 -17.40 -3.06 -13.14
C LEU A 325 -18.53 -4.06 -12.88
N ASN A 326 -18.81 -4.29 -11.60
CA ASN A 326 -19.80 -5.20 -11.03
C ASN A 326 -20.82 -4.45 -10.15
N VAL A 327 -21.97 -5.08 -9.93
CA VAL A 327 -23.00 -4.56 -8.99
C VAL A 327 -22.50 -4.77 -7.57
N CYS A 328 -22.78 -3.82 -6.67
CA CYS A 328 -22.51 -4.00 -5.24
C CYS A 328 -23.36 -5.17 -4.71
N GLN A 329 -22.74 -6.14 -4.03
CA GLN A 329 -23.45 -7.33 -3.53
C GLN A 329 -24.38 -7.04 -2.33
N ASP A 330 -24.32 -5.82 -1.79
CA ASP A 330 -25.05 -5.39 -0.59
C ASP A 330 -26.34 -4.57 -0.88
N ASP A 331 -26.76 -4.45 -2.16
CA ASP A 331 -27.97 -3.70 -2.58
C ASP A 331 -29.24 -4.57 -2.77
#